data_AF-A0AAX2IGT3-F1
#
_entry.id   AF-A0AAX2IGT3-F1
#
_cell.length_a   1.000
_cell.length_b   1.000
_cell.length_c   1.000
_cell.angle_alpha   90.00
_cell.angle_beta   90.00
_cell.angle_gamma   90.00
#
_symmetry.space_group_name_H-M   'P 1'
#
loop_
_entity.id
_entity.type
_entity.pdbx_description
1 polymer ?
#
loop_
_entity_poly.entity_id
_entity_poly.type
_entity_poly.pdbx_seq_one_letter_code
_entity_poly.pdbx_strand_id
1 'polypeptide(L)'
;MKKLIPFLLIVLSGLISGQNIEPVRKAVQKINQTTGFKIKTVPYSYFMDKYEVTDNGIELKGFYKNAVLKKMEHFIGLSAWNIVTEYFFSENHQLVFVHSTKYQTVDENGYLKKPQKLSELRCYYENNKLIKSVGAFNNDEKTDYLKESQNLKNDLKNYNH
;
A
#
# COMPACT_ATOMS: atom_id res chain seq x y z
N MET A 1 56.97 11.45 35.51
CA MET A 1 55.61 12.03 35.39
C MET A 1 54.90 11.36 34.22
N LYS A 2 54.09 10.33 34.47
CA LYS A 2 53.38 9.56 33.43
C LYS A 2 52.08 10.29 33.09
N LYS A 3 51.95 10.77 31.84
CA LYS A 3 50.72 11.38 31.32
C LYS A 3 49.68 10.28 31.08
N LEU A 4 48.57 10.32 31.82
CA LEU A 4 47.38 9.52 31.55
C LEU A 4 46.55 10.26 30.49
N ILE A 5 46.39 9.64 29.32
CA ILE A 5 45.48 10.10 28.27
C ILE A 5 44.09 9.55 28.60
N PRO A 6 43.03 10.37 28.69
CA PRO A 6 41.69 9.84 28.84
C PRO A 6 41.20 9.32 27.49
N PHE A 7 40.92 8.02 27.43
CA PHE A 7 40.29 7.36 26.29
C PHE A 7 38.80 7.73 26.29
N LEU A 8 38.40 8.62 25.39
CA LEU A 8 37.01 9.02 25.20
C LEU A 8 36.24 7.83 24.58
N LEU A 9 35.57 7.04 25.42
CA LEU A 9 34.61 6.03 24.99
C LEU A 9 33.37 6.74 24.43
N ILE A 10 33.38 6.99 23.11
CA ILE A 10 32.17 7.33 22.36
C ILE A 10 31.33 6.05 22.31
N VAL A 11 30.42 5.89 23.28
CA VAL A 11 29.35 4.91 23.18
C VAL A 11 28.40 5.43 22.12
N LEU A 12 28.61 5.00 20.87
CA LEU A 12 27.66 5.19 19.79
C LEU A 12 26.48 4.25 20.05
N SER A 13 25.62 4.63 21.00
CA SER A 13 24.32 4.00 21.21
C SER A 13 23.37 4.42 20.09
N GLY A 14 23.67 3.98 18.87
CA GLY A 14 22.70 3.84 17.79
C GLY A 14 21.74 2.71 18.12
N LEU A 15 20.96 2.87 19.20
CA LEU A 15 19.77 2.06 19.43
C LEU A 15 18.86 2.32 18.24
N ILE A 16 18.72 1.32 17.37
CA ILE A 16 17.68 1.25 16.35
C ILE A 16 16.36 1.15 17.13
N SER A 17 15.85 2.29 17.59
CA SER A 17 14.47 2.39 18.04
C SER A 17 13.61 2.08 16.82
N GLY A 18 13.05 0.87 16.76
CA GLY A 18 12.07 0.53 15.75
C GLY A 18 10.97 1.59 15.78
N GLN A 19 10.75 2.28 14.66
CA GLN A 19 9.76 3.36 14.59
C GLN A 19 8.39 2.83 15.03
N ASN A 20 7.72 3.58 15.91
CA ASN A 20 6.47 3.16 16.52
C ASN A 20 5.33 3.18 15.48
N ILE A 21 4.88 2.00 15.06
CA ILE A 21 3.80 1.85 14.07
C ILE A 21 2.40 1.67 14.70
N GLU A 22 2.28 1.70 16.02
CA GLU A 22 0.99 1.50 16.72
C GLU A 22 -0.07 2.54 16.34
N PRO A 23 0.24 3.84 16.18
CA PRO A 23 -0.74 4.82 15.72
C PRO A 23 -1.32 4.46 14.34
N VAL A 24 -0.46 4.01 13.42
CA VAL A 24 -0.86 3.57 12.07
C VAL A 24 -1.78 2.34 12.16
N ARG A 25 -1.41 1.34 12.95
CA ARG A 25 -2.23 0.13 13.15
C ARG A 25 -3.63 0.44 13.68
N LYS A 26 -3.72 1.31 14.69
CA LYS A 26 -5.01 1.77 15.24
C LYS A 26 -5.85 2.50 14.19
N ALA A 27 -5.24 3.36 13.37
CA ALA A 27 -5.94 4.05 12.30
C ALA A 27 -6.49 3.07 11.25
N VAL A 28 -5.67 2.11 10.80
CA VAL A 28 -6.09 1.06 9.84
C VAL A 28 -7.21 0.20 10.42
N GLN A 29 -7.10 -0.22 11.67
CA GLN A 29 -8.14 -1.00 12.34
C GLN A 29 -9.47 -0.25 12.38
N LYS A 30 -9.45 1.03 12.77
CA LYS A 30 -10.65 1.89 12.79
C LYS A 30 -11.28 2.00 11.39
N ILE A 31 -10.48 2.17 10.34
CA ILE A 31 -10.98 2.25 8.96
C ILE A 31 -11.62 0.92 8.55
N ASN A 32 -10.99 -0.22 8.84
CA ASN A 32 -11.51 -1.55 8.50
C ASN A 32 -12.80 -1.90 9.25
N GLN A 33 -12.98 -1.39 10.47
CA GLN A 33 -14.20 -1.56 11.26
C GLN A 33 -15.31 -0.58 10.87
N THR A 34 -15.00 0.44 10.05
CA THR A 34 -15.99 1.43 9.63
C THR A 34 -16.94 0.81 8.62
N THR A 35 -18.25 0.98 8.84
CA THR A 35 -19.30 0.54 7.92
C THR A 35 -19.95 1.73 7.20
N GLY A 36 -20.73 1.46 6.16
CA GLY A 36 -21.46 2.49 5.42
C GLY A 36 -20.54 3.48 4.70
N PHE A 37 -19.52 2.94 4.02
CA PHE A 37 -18.73 3.71 3.05
C PHE A 37 -19.56 3.96 1.79
N LYS A 38 -19.45 5.17 1.23
CA LYS A 38 -19.78 5.40 -0.17
C LYS A 38 -18.61 4.92 -1.01
N ILE A 39 -18.84 3.93 -1.87
CA ILE A 39 -17.81 3.35 -2.73
C ILE A 39 -17.92 4.00 -4.11
N LYS A 40 -16.78 4.45 -4.64
CA LYS A 40 -16.62 4.88 -6.02
C LYS A 40 -15.74 3.87 -6.73
N THR A 41 -16.20 3.32 -7.84
CA THR A 41 -15.45 2.33 -8.62
C THR A 41 -15.09 2.93 -9.97
N VAL A 42 -13.79 2.94 -10.27
CA VAL A 42 -13.22 3.28 -11.57
C VAL A 42 -12.99 1.95 -12.30
N PRO A 43 -13.77 1.66 -13.35
CA PRO A 43 -13.72 0.37 -14.04
C PRO A 43 -12.56 0.30 -15.01
N TYR A 44 -12.28 -0.93 -15.47
CA TYR A 44 -11.28 -1.23 -16.50
C TYR A 44 -11.33 -0.32 -17.74
N SER A 45 -12.53 0.04 -18.22
CA SER A 45 -12.69 0.88 -19.41
C SER A 45 -12.02 2.26 -19.28
N TYR A 46 -12.04 2.86 -18.09
CA TYR A 46 -11.37 4.14 -17.84
C TYR A 46 -9.84 4.02 -18.01
N PHE A 47 -9.26 2.91 -17.55
CA PHE A 47 -7.83 2.67 -17.67
C PHE A 47 -7.44 2.32 -19.11
N MET A 48 -8.30 1.59 -19.82
CA MET A 48 -8.13 1.31 -21.24
C MET A 48 -8.07 2.60 -22.08
N ASP A 49 -8.93 3.59 -21.78
CA ASP A 49 -8.92 4.91 -22.44
C ASP A 49 -7.61 5.69 -22.18
N LYS A 50 -6.91 5.37 -21.09
CA LYS A 50 -5.59 5.91 -20.74
C LYS A 50 -4.42 5.05 -21.24
N TYR A 51 -4.69 4.01 -22.04
CA TYR A 51 -3.70 3.02 -22.48
C TYR A 51 -3.03 2.23 -21.35
N GLU A 52 -3.67 2.16 -20.18
CA GLU A 52 -3.26 1.33 -19.04
C GLU A 52 -4.03 0.00 -19.11
N VAL A 53 -3.46 -0.96 -19.84
CA VAL A 53 -4.09 -2.26 -20.12
C VAL A 53 -3.32 -3.38 -19.44
N THR A 54 -4.07 -4.32 -18.87
CA THR A 54 -3.54 -5.50 -18.17
C THR A 54 -4.27 -6.74 -18.67
N ASP A 55 -3.61 -7.90 -18.63
CA ASP A 55 -4.12 -9.14 -19.23
C ASP A 55 -5.52 -9.52 -18.71
N ASN A 56 -5.74 -9.37 -17.40
CA ASN A 56 -6.95 -9.80 -16.71
C ASN A 56 -7.68 -8.64 -16.02
N GLY A 57 -7.52 -7.42 -16.56
CA GLY A 57 -8.23 -6.22 -16.13
C GLY A 57 -7.60 -5.47 -14.96
N ILE A 58 -8.04 -4.22 -14.78
CA ILE A 58 -7.60 -3.29 -13.75
C ILE A 58 -8.85 -2.60 -13.18
N GLU A 59 -8.90 -2.42 -11.87
CA GLU A 59 -10.02 -1.75 -11.19
C GLU A 59 -9.49 -0.95 -10.00
N LEU A 60 -10.04 0.24 -9.79
CA LEU A 60 -9.76 1.06 -8.62
C LEU A 60 -11.04 1.38 -7.88
N LYS A 61 -11.09 1.08 -6.57
CA LYS A 61 -12.17 1.48 -5.68
C LYS A 61 -11.68 2.51 -4.68
N GLY A 62 -12.45 3.59 -4.50
CA GLY A 62 -12.29 4.56 -3.43
C GLY A 62 -13.41 4.45 -2.40
N PHE A 63 -13.06 4.36 -1.12
CA PHE A 63 -14.00 4.21 -0.01
C PHE A 63 -14.08 5.52 0.78
N TYR A 64 -15.24 6.18 0.70
CA TYR A 64 -15.47 7.50 1.27
C TYR A 64 -16.43 7.45 2.47
N LYS A 65 -16.09 8.16 3.54
CA LYS A 65 -16.99 8.42 4.68
C LYS A 65 -17.09 9.92 4.89
N ASN A 66 -18.31 10.45 4.91
CA ASN A 66 -18.56 11.90 5.04
C ASN A 66 -17.75 12.72 4.02
N ALA A 67 -17.74 12.27 2.75
CA ALA A 67 -16.96 12.84 1.64
C ALA A 67 -15.42 12.80 1.79
N VAL A 68 -14.87 12.19 2.85
CA VAL A 68 -13.43 12.00 3.04
C VAL A 68 -13.02 10.60 2.57
N LEU A 69 -12.00 10.53 1.71
CA LEU A 69 -11.39 9.26 1.27
C LEU A 69 -10.64 8.61 2.44
N LYS A 70 -11.02 7.38 2.79
CA LYS A 70 -10.39 6.62 3.89
C LYS A 70 -9.52 5.48 3.41
N LYS A 71 -9.93 4.83 2.33
CA LYS A 71 -9.24 3.68 1.74
C LYS A 71 -9.33 3.72 0.22
N MET A 72 -8.31 3.22 -0.46
CA MET A 72 -8.40 2.77 -1.84
C MET A 72 -8.07 1.28 -1.94
N GLU A 73 -8.64 0.59 -2.92
CA GLU A 73 -8.28 -0.76 -3.32
C GLU A 73 -8.00 -0.73 -4.82
N HIS A 74 -6.77 -1.09 -5.20
CA HIS A 74 -6.33 -1.16 -6.58
C HIS A 74 -6.10 -2.63 -6.93
N PHE A 75 -6.84 -3.12 -7.92
CA PHE A 75 -6.74 -4.47 -8.44
C PHE A 75 -6.04 -4.44 -9.81
N ILE A 76 -5.02 -5.27 -9.98
CA ILE A 76 -4.32 -5.49 -11.24
C ILE A 76 -4.35 -6.99 -11.53
N GLY A 77 -5.05 -7.39 -12.58
CA GLY A 77 -5.07 -8.76 -13.10
C GLY A 77 -4.01 -8.96 -14.19
N LEU A 78 -3.11 -9.90 -13.96
CA LEU A 78 -2.06 -10.33 -14.90
C LEU A 78 -2.29 -11.79 -15.32
N SER A 79 -1.59 -12.28 -16.34
CA SER A 79 -1.78 -13.62 -16.91
C SER A 79 -1.93 -14.75 -15.88
N ALA A 80 -0.99 -14.89 -14.93
CA ALA A 80 -0.98 -15.99 -13.94
C ALA A 80 -1.18 -15.53 -12.48
N TRP A 81 -1.33 -14.22 -12.27
CA TRP A 81 -1.42 -13.63 -10.94
C TRP A 81 -2.35 -12.42 -10.93
N ASN A 82 -2.81 -12.04 -9.75
CA ASN A 82 -3.32 -10.70 -9.53
C ASN A 82 -2.57 -10.04 -8.38
N ILE A 83 -2.63 -8.71 -8.36
CA ILE A 83 -2.10 -7.87 -7.29
C ILE A 83 -3.25 -7.04 -6.76
N VAL A 84 -3.48 -7.11 -5.46
CA VAL A 84 -4.44 -6.26 -4.75
C VAL A 84 -3.66 -5.36 -3.81
N THR A 85 -3.71 -4.05 -4.05
CA THR A 85 -3.05 -3.06 -3.21
C THR A 85 -4.09 -2.17 -2.52
N GLU A 86 -4.09 -2.20 -1.20
CA GLU A 86 -4.92 -1.37 -0.35
C GLU A 86 -4.11 -0.18 0.18
N TYR A 87 -4.64 1.03 0.02
CA TYR A 87 -4.05 2.27 0.54
C TYR A 87 -4.95 2.86 1.61
N PHE A 88 -4.39 3.26 2.75
CA PHE A 88 -5.14 3.83 3.86
C PHE A 88 -4.69 5.26 4.13
N PHE A 89 -5.67 6.13 4.40
CA PHE A 89 -5.44 7.55 4.58
C PHE A 89 -5.84 8.01 5.98
N SER A 90 -5.02 8.89 6.56
CA SER A 90 -5.33 9.55 7.83
C SER A 90 -6.51 10.52 7.68
N GLU A 91 -7.00 11.02 8.81
CA GLU A 91 -7.96 12.13 8.85
C GLU A 91 -7.45 13.37 8.11
N ASN A 92 -6.14 13.57 8.04
CA ASN A 92 -5.49 14.67 7.31
C ASN A 92 -5.18 14.31 5.84
N HIS A 93 -5.83 13.28 5.29
CA HIS A 93 -5.74 12.88 3.88
C HIS A 93 -4.35 12.40 3.42
N GLN A 94 -3.44 12.12 4.37
CA GLN A 94 -2.10 11.61 4.10
C GLN A 94 -2.09 10.08 4.06
N LEU A 95 -1.25 9.50 3.20
CA LEU A 95 -1.04 8.05 3.17
C LEU A 95 -0.37 7.62 4.48
N VAL A 96 -0.95 6.64 5.17
CA VAL A 96 -0.40 6.10 6.42
C VAL A 96 -0.02 4.63 6.32
N PHE A 97 -0.68 3.88 5.43
CA PHE A 97 -0.43 2.46 5.31
C PHE A 97 -0.76 1.95 3.91
N VAL A 98 0.05 0.99 3.45
CA VAL A 98 -0.16 0.24 2.21
C VAL A 98 -0.06 -1.23 2.53
N HIS A 99 -1.00 -2.01 2.01
CA HIS A 99 -0.99 -3.47 2.05
C HIS A 99 -1.16 -3.98 0.64
N SER A 100 -0.08 -4.51 0.07
CA SER A 100 -0.11 -5.10 -1.27
C SER A 100 0.04 -6.61 -1.15
N THR A 101 -0.83 -7.36 -1.82
CA THR A 101 -0.82 -8.82 -1.81
C THR A 101 -0.85 -9.34 -3.24
N LYS A 102 0.09 -10.24 -3.56
CA LYS A 102 0.12 -10.96 -4.84
C LYS A 102 -0.48 -12.33 -4.65
N TYR A 103 -1.43 -12.67 -5.50
CA TYR A 103 -2.03 -14.00 -5.53
C TYR A 103 -1.76 -14.68 -6.87
N GLN A 104 -1.45 -15.98 -6.81
CA GLN A 104 -1.51 -16.85 -7.97
C GLN A 104 -2.97 -17.11 -8.32
N THR A 105 -3.30 -17.01 -9.61
CA THR A 105 -4.65 -17.25 -10.14
C THR A 105 -4.70 -18.43 -11.08
N VAL A 106 -3.55 -18.92 -11.56
CA VAL A 106 -3.44 -20.04 -12.50
C VAL A 106 -2.37 -21.03 -12.02
N ASP A 107 -2.66 -22.32 -12.10
CA ASP A 107 -1.71 -23.42 -11.91
C ASP A 107 -1.68 -24.36 -13.12
N GLU A 108 -1.03 -25.52 -12.99
CA GLU A 108 -0.96 -26.55 -14.04
C GLU A 108 -2.33 -27.09 -14.50
N ASN A 109 -3.37 -26.93 -13.67
CA ASN A 109 -4.74 -27.36 -13.94
C ASN A 109 -5.64 -26.21 -14.44
N GLY A 110 -5.07 -25.03 -14.69
CA GLY A 110 -5.78 -23.84 -15.16
C GLY A 110 -6.14 -22.86 -14.05
N TYR A 111 -7.29 -22.18 -14.18
CA TYR A 111 -7.68 -21.14 -13.22
C TYR A 111 -8.07 -21.71 -11.85
N LEU A 112 -7.45 -21.16 -10.81
CA LEU A 112 -7.75 -21.52 -9.43
C LEU A 112 -9.14 -20.99 -9.02
N LYS A 113 -9.96 -21.85 -8.42
CA LYS A 113 -11.25 -21.44 -7.81
C LYS A 113 -11.07 -20.38 -6.71
N LYS A 114 -9.93 -20.43 -6.01
CA LYS A 114 -9.54 -19.45 -4.99
C LYS A 114 -8.08 -19.08 -5.22
N PRO A 115 -7.76 -17.80 -5.45
CA PRO A 115 -6.38 -17.39 -5.62
C PRO A 115 -5.52 -17.75 -4.40
N GLN A 116 -4.30 -18.26 -4.65
CA GLN A 116 -3.35 -18.62 -3.59
C GLN A 116 -2.43 -17.43 -3.30
N LYS A 117 -2.32 -17.01 -2.04
CA LYS A 117 -1.40 -15.93 -1.66
C LYS A 117 0.05 -16.37 -1.87
N LEU A 118 0.79 -15.63 -2.70
CA LEU A 118 2.22 -15.86 -2.95
C LEU A 118 3.08 -15.00 -2.03
N SER A 119 2.72 -13.72 -1.89
CA SER A 119 3.50 -12.77 -1.11
C SER A 119 2.65 -11.59 -0.68
N GLU A 120 3.11 -10.89 0.35
CA GLU A 120 2.52 -9.66 0.85
C GLU A 120 3.62 -8.66 1.21
N LEU A 121 3.30 -7.38 1.05
CA LEU A 121 4.12 -6.26 1.47
C LEU A 121 3.25 -5.28 2.26
N ARG A 122 3.75 -4.88 3.42
CA ARG A 122 3.14 -3.86 4.28
C ARG A 122 4.08 -2.69 4.43
N CYS A 123 3.65 -1.50 4.01
CA CYS A 123 4.43 -0.26 4.13
C CYS A 123 3.71 0.70 5.08
N TYR A 124 4.44 1.22 6.05
CA TYR A 124 3.93 2.16 7.06
C TYR A 124 4.52 3.53 6.79
N TYR A 125 3.69 4.57 6.83
CA TYR A 125 4.09 5.93 6.50
C TYR A 125 3.76 6.88 7.65
N GLU A 126 4.64 7.86 7.85
CA GLU A 126 4.41 9.02 8.71
C GLU A 126 4.96 10.26 8.02
N ASN A 127 4.18 11.35 7.97
CA ASN A 127 4.56 12.59 7.31
C ASN A 127 5.09 12.38 5.87
N ASN A 128 4.41 11.53 5.10
CA ASN A 128 4.77 11.13 3.74
C ASN A 128 6.16 10.44 3.60
N LYS A 129 6.72 9.93 4.69
CA LYS A 129 7.97 9.15 4.68
C LYS A 129 7.69 7.71 5.06
N LEU A 130 8.31 6.77 4.36
CA LEU A 130 8.27 5.35 4.72
C LEU A 130 9.02 5.17 6.05
N ILE A 131 8.30 4.72 7.08
CA ILE A 131 8.86 4.47 8.41
C ILE A 131 9.20 3.00 8.66
N LYS A 132 8.48 2.10 7.99
CA LYS A 132 8.72 0.65 8.10
C LYS A 132 8.14 -0.08 6.89
N SER A 133 8.79 -1.15 6.48
CA SER A 133 8.23 -2.15 5.57
C SER A 133 8.35 -3.55 6.18
N VAL A 134 7.37 -4.41 5.92
CA VAL A 134 7.37 -5.82 6.35
C VAL A 134 6.89 -6.68 5.18
N GLY A 135 7.60 -7.77 4.91
CA GLY A 135 7.39 -8.59 3.72
C GLY A 135 8.19 -8.06 2.52
N ALA A 136 8.08 -8.74 1.39
CA ALA A 136 8.74 -8.37 0.15
C ALA A 136 8.01 -9.00 -1.04
N PHE A 137 8.03 -8.29 -2.17
CA PHE A 137 7.89 -8.93 -3.47
C PHE A 137 9.29 -9.30 -3.94
N ASN A 138 9.47 -10.52 -4.45
CA ASN A 138 10.69 -10.84 -5.20
C ASN A 138 10.72 -9.90 -6.42
N ASN A 139 11.87 -9.23 -6.60
CA ASN A 139 12.18 -8.20 -7.59
C ASN A 139 11.40 -8.33 -8.90
N ASP A 140 10.81 -7.22 -9.34
CA ASP A 140 10.99 -6.73 -10.72
C ASP A 140 10.67 -5.23 -10.85
N GLU A 141 9.89 -4.61 -9.95
CA GLU A 141 9.79 -3.14 -9.85
C GLU A 141 9.63 -2.66 -8.39
N LYS A 142 10.46 -1.70 -7.97
CA LYS A 142 10.21 -0.97 -6.71
C LYS A 142 9.09 0.04 -6.97
N THR A 143 7.87 -0.33 -6.62
CA THR A 143 6.72 0.58 -6.66
C THR A 143 6.90 1.72 -5.64
N ASP A 144 6.90 2.97 -6.11
CA ASP A 144 6.73 4.14 -5.25
C ASP A 144 5.24 4.30 -4.91
N TYR A 145 4.80 3.60 -3.85
CA TYR A 145 3.41 3.63 -3.43
C TYR A 145 2.91 5.01 -3.01
N LEU A 146 3.80 5.93 -2.60
CA LEU A 146 3.37 7.28 -2.28
C LEU A 146 2.94 8.00 -3.56
N LYS A 147 3.79 7.96 -4.61
CA LYS A 147 3.47 8.52 -5.92
C LYS A 147 2.27 7.83 -6.57
N GLU A 148 2.23 6.50 -6.53
CA GLU A 148 1.11 5.73 -7.06
C GLU A 148 -0.21 6.10 -6.38
N SER A 149 -0.23 6.24 -5.04
CA SER A 149 -1.43 6.65 -4.32
C SER A 149 -1.94 8.04 -4.75
N GLN A 150 -1.04 8.95 -5.13
CA GLN A 150 -1.41 10.27 -5.63
C GLN A 150 -2.03 10.18 -7.02
N ASN A 151 -1.47 9.36 -7.90
CA ASN A 151 -2.02 9.10 -9.24
C ASN A 151 -3.42 8.49 -9.15
N LEU A 152 -3.59 7.43 -8.36
CA LEU A 152 -4.88 6.77 -8.16
C LEU A 152 -5.92 7.72 -7.53
N LYS A 153 -5.51 8.60 -6.61
CA LYS A 153 -6.39 9.66 -6.09
C LYS A 153 -6.85 10.62 -7.20
N ASN A 154 -6.01 10.89 -8.20
CA ASN A 154 -6.39 11.72 -9.34
C ASN A 154 -7.33 10.95 -10.27
N ASP A 155 -7.12 9.66 -10.50
CA ASP A 155 -8.05 8.83 -11.27
C ASP A 155 -9.45 8.79 -10.63
N LEU A 156 -9.52 8.63 -9.31
CA LEU A 156 -10.77 8.73 -8.56
C LEU A 156 -11.44 10.10 -8.67
N LYS A 157 -10.68 11.19 -8.84
CA LYS A 157 -11.26 12.53 -8.99
C LYS A 157 -11.77 12.76 -10.42
N ASN A 158 -11.03 12.28 -11.41
CA ASN A 158 -11.30 12.54 -12.82
C ASN A 158 -12.45 11.69 -13.38
N TYR A 159 -12.63 10.48 -12.83
CA TYR A 159 -13.74 9.62 -13.22
C TYR A 159 -15.07 10.17 -12.68
N ASN A 160 -15.90 10.83 -13.50
CA ASN A 160 -17.09 11.57 -13.02
C ASN A 160 -18.42 10.82 -13.21
N HIS A 161 -18.39 9.52 -13.42
CA HIS A 161 -19.59 8.68 -13.55
C HIS A 161 -20.00 8.00 -12.24
#